data_AF-A0A662U7T0-F1
#
_entry.id   AF-A0A662U7T0-F1
#
_cell.length_a   1.000
_cell.length_b   1.000
_cell.length_c   1.000
_cell.angle_alpha   90.00
_cell.angle_beta   90.00
_cell.angle_gamma   90.00
#
_symmetry.space_group_name_H-M   'P 1'
#
loop_
_entity.id
_entity.type
_entity.pdbx_description
1 polymer ?
#
loop_
_entity_poly.entity_id
_entity_poly.type
_entity_poly.pdbx_seq_one_letter_code
_entity_poly.pdbx_strand_id
1 'polypeptide(L)'
;MVQEDPSHFPEPEGIKKVLRRFLGSIGEELAENTIRRLDQLQKRVNVLEQELRELNKIESKLVKVVGEHLEHVAEEISWKCLDPSLISAKLASSFPHGVCMNYHLDKWDLVKLLLFLEVLTSLLEQGAGRVSLPGAGYADKLVLTKPSVERASRSLEAALDIVMPTAVVEFDDERSYTLWLEKPIPKLSFVPTIAIARGSIDVQRTGEGTSIVISHRGQNQVLWKIVRAGRLHRISPGAIHRLKCVIHAVKSSGESKRCVRLLKSAPISTERYRVIAIKERDLVRLKKIIGDVKNFLAELKWD
;
A
#
# COMPACT_ATOMS: atom_id res chain seq x y z
N MET A 1 66.10 42.53 -65.88
CA MET A 1 64.73 42.07 -66.18
C MET A 1 64.80 40.57 -66.37
N VAL A 2 64.48 39.81 -65.33
CA VAL A 2 64.14 38.38 -65.41
C VAL A 2 62.77 38.30 -64.77
N GLN A 3 61.78 37.97 -65.59
CA GLN A 3 60.41 37.75 -65.16
C GLN A 3 60.40 36.54 -64.24
N GLU A 4 60.04 36.73 -62.97
CA GLU A 4 59.56 35.64 -62.13
C GLU A 4 58.17 35.26 -62.66
N ASP A 5 58.11 34.09 -63.29
CA ASP A 5 56.88 33.49 -63.77
C ASP A 5 55.97 33.19 -62.57
N PRO A 6 54.73 33.70 -62.56
CA PRO A 6 53.84 33.54 -61.43
C PRO A 6 53.23 32.14 -61.43
N SER A 7 52.93 31.64 -60.24
CA SER A 7 51.85 30.67 -60.01
C SER A 7 51.97 29.31 -60.73
N HIS A 8 52.79 28.41 -60.19
CA HIS A 8 52.44 26.99 -60.22
C HIS A 8 51.50 26.69 -59.04
N PHE A 9 50.26 27.20 -59.14
CA PHE A 9 49.17 26.66 -58.33
C PHE A 9 48.82 25.29 -58.92
N PRO A 10 48.80 24.22 -58.12
CA PRO A 10 48.44 22.90 -58.64
C PRO A 10 47.03 22.94 -59.24
N GLU A 11 46.85 22.31 -60.40
CA GLU A 11 45.60 22.31 -61.14
C GLU A 11 44.40 21.98 -60.22
N PRO A 12 43.25 22.68 -60.35
CA PRO A 12 42.09 22.52 -59.47
C PRO A 12 41.51 21.10 -59.44
N GLU A 13 41.76 20.29 -60.48
CA GLU A 13 41.46 18.85 -60.55
C GLU A 13 42.30 18.02 -59.56
N GLY A 14 43.60 18.30 -59.44
CA GLY A 14 44.51 17.61 -58.54
C GLY A 14 44.17 17.84 -57.06
N ILE A 15 43.85 19.09 -56.72
CA ILE A 15 43.43 19.48 -55.36
C ILE A 15 42.10 18.81 -54.98
N LYS A 16 41.12 18.78 -55.90
CA LYS A 16 39.83 18.09 -55.69
C LYS A 16 40.00 16.59 -55.46
N LYS A 17 40.92 15.94 -56.18
CA LYS A 17 41.20 14.51 -56.02
C LYS A 17 41.84 14.19 -54.67
N VAL A 18 42.75 15.04 -54.20
CA VAL A 18 43.38 14.92 -52.87
C VAL A 18 42.36 15.16 -51.76
N LEU A 19 41.54 16.21 -51.86
CA LEU A 19 40.47 16.51 -50.90
C LEU A 19 39.43 15.38 -50.80
N ARG A 20 39.01 14.79 -51.93
CA ARG A 20 38.09 13.64 -51.91
C ARG A 20 38.69 12.41 -51.22
N ARG A 21 39.98 12.13 -51.44
CA ARG A 21 40.67 11.04 -50.73
C ARG A 21 40.79 11.31 -49.24
N PHE A 22 41.16 12.53 -48.87
CA PHE A 22 41.31 12.93 -47.47
C PHE A 22 39.97 12.89 -46.71
N LEU A 23 38.89 13.43 -47.31
CA LEU A 23 37.54 13.35 -46.74
C LEU A 23 37.01 11.92 -46.68
N GLY A 24 37.33 11.07 -47.66
CA GLY A 24 37.00 9.64 -47.65
C GLY A 24 37.69 8.91 -46.49
N SER A 25 38.99 9.17 -46.30
CA SER A 25 39.78 8.61 -45.19
C SER A 25 39.26 9.04 -43.82
N ILE A 26 38.92 10.33 -43.64
CA ILE A 26 38.31 10.81 -42.41
C ILE A 26 36.95 10.14 -42.19
N GLY A 27 36.13 10.01 -43.23
CA GLY A 27 34.83 9.35 -43.15
C GLY A 27 34.93 7.88 -42.73
N GLU A 28 35.89 7.13 -43.29
CA GLU A 28 36.18 5.74 -42.91
C GLU A 28 36.64 5.64 -41.47
N GLU A 29 37.58 6.49 -41.04
CA GLU A 29 38.10 6.48 -39.67
C GLU A 29 37.02 6.85 -38.63
N LEU A 30 36.13 7.79 -38.96
CA LEU A 30 35.00 8.19 -38.12
C LEU A 30 33.93 7.08 -38.05
N ALA A 31 33.66 6.40 -39.16
CA ALA A 31 32.75 5.25 -39.21
C ALA A 31 33.31 4.09 -38.39
N GLU A 32 34.60 3.77 -38.54
CA GLU A 32 35.26 2.69 -37.81
C GLU A 32 35.31 2.98 -36.29
N ASN A 33 35.61 4.22 -35.90
CA ASN A 33 35.56 4.64 -34.50
C ASN A 33 34.14 4.58 -33.93
N THR A 34 33.13 4.97 -34.72
CA THR A 34 31.71 4.88 -34.31
C THR A 34 31.28 3.42 -34.13
N ILE A 35 31.64 2.53 -35.06
CA ILE A 35 31.36 1.09 -34.96
C ILE A 35 32.04 0.51 -33.72
N ARG A 36 33.32 0.82 -33.48
CA ARG A 36 34.02 0.36 -32.26
C ARG A 36 33.35 0.83 -30.98
N ARG A 37 32.85 2.08 -30.94
CA ARG A 37 32.09 2.60 -29.78
C ARG A 37 30.76 1.89 -29.60
N LEU A 38 30.04 1.62 -30.69
CA LEU A 38 28.78 0.87 -30.64
C LEU A 38 28.99 -0.57 -30.15
N ASP A 39 30.04 -1.25 -30.62
CA ASP A 39 30.42 -2.58 -30.14
C ASP A 39 30.79 -2.57 -28.65
N GLN A 40 31.51 -1.56 -28.18
CA GLN A 40 31.84 -1.40 -26.77
C GLN A 40 30.58 -1.15 -25.92
N LEU A 41 29.65 -0.33 -26.40
CA LEU A 41 28.37 -0.08 -25.73
C LEU A 41 27.53 -1.36 -25.68
N GLN A 42 27.43 -2.10 -26.78
CA GLN A 42 26.70 -3.36 -26.83
C GLN A 42 27.28 -4.39 -25.85
N LYS A 43 28.61 -4.51 -25.77
CA LYS A 43 29.27 -5.37 -24.77
C LYS A 43 28.92 -4.95 -23.34
N ARG A 44 28.92 -3.66 -23.03
CA ARG A 44 28.52 -3.15 -21.70
C ARG A 44 27.06 -3.42 -21.39
N VAL A 45 26.16 -3.22 -22.35
CA VAL A 45 24.73 -3.53 -22.19
C VAL A 45 24.53 -5.02 -21.90
N ASN A 46 25.20 -5.91 -22.64
CA ASN A 46 25.10 -7.36 -22.42
C ASN A 46 25.58 -7.77 -21.01
N VAL A 47 26.67 -7.17 -20.50
CA VAL A 47 27.15 -7.41 -19.13
C VAL A 47 26.11 -6.95 -18.11
N LEU A 48 25.57 -5.74 -18.25
CA LEU A 48 24.54 -5.20 -17.35
C LEU A 48 23.26 -6.05 -17.37
N GLU A 49 22.83 -6.52 -18.53
CA GLU A 49 21.67 -7.42 -18.65
C GLU A 49 21.92 -8.77 -17.98
N GLN A 50 23.15 -9.27 -17.99
CA GLN A 50 23.52 -10.50 -17.31
C GLN A 50 23.57 -10.31 -15.79
N GLU A 51 24.19 -9.22 -15.31
CA GLU A 51 24.18 -8.85 -13.90
C GLU A 51 22.76 -8.64 -13.36
N LEU A 52 21.89 -7.97 -14.13
CA LEU A 52 20.48 -7.78 -13.78
C LEU A 52 19.75 -9.12 -13.65
N ARG A 53 20.03 -10.09 -14.54
CA ARG A 53 19.45 -11.43 -14.46
C ARG A 53 19.90 -12.18 -13.21
N GLU A 54 21.18 -12.08 -12.84
CA GLU A 54 21.69 -12.70 -11.61
C GLU A 54 21.11 -12.02 -10.36
N LEU A 55 21.01 -10.70 -10.34
CA LEU A 55 20.36 -9.96 -9.25
C LEU A 55 18.89 -10.37 -9.08
N ASN A 56 18.14 -10.51 -10.17
CA ASN A 56 16.75 -10.97 -10.12
C ASN A 56 16.61 -12.40 -9.57
N LYS A 57 17.56 -13.29 -9.86
CA LYS A 57 17.60 -14.64 -9.25
C LYS A 57 17.86 -14.56 -7.75
N ILE A 58 18.80 -13.72 -7.31
CA ILE A 58 19.10 -13.52 -5.89
C ILE A 58 17.87 -12.93 -5.17
N GLU A 59 17.23 -11.92 -5.75
CA GLU A 59 16.01 -11.31 -5.23
C GLU A 59 14.90 -12.36 -5.08
N SER A 60 14.69 -13.21 -6.10
CA SER A 60 13.67 -14.26 -6.05
C SER A 60 13.93 -15.28 -4.93
N LYS A 61 15.20 -15.65 -4.70
CA LYS A 61 15.59 -16.53 -3.59
C LYS A 61 15.35 -15.86 -2.23
N LEU A 62 15.70 -14.59 -2.09
CA LEU A 62 15.46 -13.82 -0.86
C LEU A 62 13.96 -13.71 -0.56
N VAL A 63 13.14 -13.41 -1.56
CA VAL A 63 11.67 -13.35 -1.42
C VAL A 63 11.13 -14.67 -0.91
N LYS A 64 11.63 -15.80 -1.42
CA LYS A 64 11.24 -17.14 -0.97
C LYS A 64 11.59 -17.35 0.51
N VAL A 65 12.84 -17.10 0.90
CA VAL A 65 13.30 -17.28 2.30
C VAL A 65 12.53 -16.39 3.26
N VAL A 66 12.31 -15.12 2.91
CA VAL A 66 11.50 -14.19 3.71
C VAL A 66 10.05 -14.67 3.80
N GLY A 67 9.49 -15.17 2.69
CA GLY A 67 8.15 -15.75 2.65
C GLY A 67 8.00 -16.94 3.59
N GLU A 68 8.91 -17.91 3.53
CA GLU A 68 8.92 -19.10 4.41
C GLU A 68 9.05 -18.71 5.88
N HIS A 69 9.87 -17.71 6.20
CA HIS A 69 9.99 -17.21 7.57
C HIS A 69 8.69 -16.54 8.05
N LEU A 70 8.05 -15.73 7.21
CA LEU A 70 6.75 -15.12 7.54
C LEU A 70 5.65 -16.16 7.71
N GLU A 71 5.64 -17.24 6.92
CA GLU A 71 4.70 -18.36 7.07
C GLU A 71 4.91 -19.03 8.42
N HIS A 72 6.16 -19.32 8.80
CA HIS A 72 6.47 -19.90 10.11
C HIS A 72 6.00 -19.03 11.28
N VAL A 73 6.28 -17.72 11.22
CA VAL A 73 5.82 -16.77 12.24
C VAL A 73 4.28 -16.69 12.27
N ALA A 74 3.63 -16.66 11.11
CA ALA A 74 2.17 -16.62 11.01
C ALA A 74 1.53 -17.87 11.64
N GLU A 75 2.11 -19.05 11.41
CA GLU A 75 1.68 -20.29 12.03
C GLU A 75 1.77 -20.20 13.56
N GLU A 76 2.91 -19.79 14.11
CA GLU A 76 3.09 -19.66 15.56
C GLU A 76 2.09 -18.70 16.21
N ILE A 77 1.88 -17.53 15.60
CA ILE A 77 0.96 -16.53 16.12
C ILE A 77 -0.49 -16.99 15.96
N SER A 78 -0.86 -17.72 14.91
CA SER A 78 -2.25 -18.14 14.68
C SER A 78 -2.88 -18.95 15.83
N TRP A 79 -2.05 -19.58 16.66
CA TRP A 79 -2.47 -20.34 17.83
C TRP A 79 -2.42 -19.55 19.15
N LYS A 80 -1.97 -18.29 19.14
CA LYS A 80 -1.69 -17.45 20.33
C LYS A 80 -2.11 -15.99 20.10
N CYS A 81 -1.97 -15.15 21.12
CA CYS A 81 -2.04 -13.70 20.94
C CYS A 81 -0.64 -13.16 20.64
N LEU A 82 -0.53 -12.24 19.70
CA LEU A 82 0.68 -11.49 19.42
C LEU A 82 0.96 -10.52 20.57
N ASP A 83 2.20 -10.49 21.04
CA ASP A 83 2.66 -9.48 21.99
C ASP A 83 2.88 -8.14 21.24
N PRO A 84 2.08 -7.10 21.52
CA PRO A 84 2.23 -5.78 20.90
C PRO A 84 3.56 -5.08 21.26
N SER A 85 4.26 -5.52 22.31
CA SER A 85 5.58 -4.98 22.68
C SER A 85 6.64 -5.19 21.59
N LEU A 86 6.44 -6.20 20.74
CA LEU A 86 7.28 -6.47 19.57
C LEU A 86 7.18 -5.37 18.49
N ILE A 87 6.11 -4.57 18.52
CA ILE A 87 5.87 -3.47 17.58
C ILE A 87 6.12 -2.12 18.25
N SER A 88 5.47 -1.86 19.39
CA SER A 88 5.64 -0.59 20.11
C SER A 88 5.19 -0.69 21.57
N ALA A 89 5.91 0.00 22.45
CA ALA A 89 5.51 0.18 23.84
C ALA A 89 4.14 0.87 23.97
N LYS A 90 3.78 1.76 23.03
CA LYS A 90 2.49 2.46 23.03
C LYS A 90 1.34 1.50 22.75
N LEU A 91 1.50 0.59 21.79
CA LEU A 91 0.54 -0.50 21.57
C LEU A 91 0.45 -1.42 22.77
N ALA A 92 1.57 -1.79 23.39
CA ALA A 92 1.57 -2.65 24.57
C ALA A 92 0.81 -2.04 25.75
N SER A 93 0.95 -0.72 25.95
CA SER A 93 0.17 -0.01 26.97
C SER A 93 -1.33 0.06 26.64
N SER A 94 -1.69 0.04 25.36
CA SER A 94 -3.08 0.09 24.90
C SER A 94 -3.75 -1.28 24.84
N PHE A 95 -2.97 -2.36 24.71
CA PHE A 95 -3.46 -3.73 24.65
C PHE A 95 -2.60 -4.65 25.55
N PRO A 96 -2.67 -4.49 26.87
CA PRO A 96 -1.83 -5.25 27.81
C PRO A 96 -2.00 -6.77 27.71
N HIS A 97 -3.16 -7.25 27.22
CA HIS A 97 -3.42 -8.68 27.01
C HIS A 97 -3.21 -9.13 25.56
N GLY A 98 -2.66 -8.27 24.72
CA GLY A 98 -2.18 -8.60 23.39
C GLY A 98 -3.18 -8.41 22.24
N VAL A 99 -2.73 -8.82 21.04
CA VAL A 99 -3.55 -8.83 19.82
C VAL A 99 -3.88 -10.28 19.48
N CYS A 100 -5.14 -10.66 19.60
CA CYS A 100 -5.60 -12.04 19.46
C CYS A 100 -6.34 -12.23 18.14
N MET A 101 -6.07 -13.34 17.45
CA MET A 101 -6.69 -13.66 16.16
C MET A 101 -7.68 -14.80 16.36
N ASN A 102 -8.87 -14.67 15.78
CA ASN A 102 -9.87 -15.76 15.77
C ASN A 102 -9.82 -16.62 14.49
N TYR A 103 -8.75 -16.50 13.72
CA TYR A 103 -8.58 -17.15 12.42
C TYR A 103 -7.11 -17.47 12.17
N HIS A 104 -6.85 -18.47 11.32
CA HIS A 104 -5.51 -18.79 10.87
C HIS A 104 -4.97 -17.71 9.95
N LEU A 105 -3.74 -17.27 10.22
CA LEU A 105 -3.02 -16.30 9.41
C LEU A 105 -2.19 -17.02 8.36
N ASP A 106 -2.27 -16.57 7.10
CA ASP A 106 -1.21 -16.83 6.13
C ASP A 106 -0.13 -15.73 6.19
N LYS A 107 0.96 -15.88 5.43
CA LYS A 107 2.02 -14.86 5.36
C LYS A 107 1.52 -13.47 4.97
N TRP A 108 0.50 -13.40 4.11
CA TRP A 108 -0.04 -12.13 3.63
C TRP A 108 -0.92 -11.49 4.69
N ASP A 109 -1.70 -12.28 5.42
CA ASP A 109 -2.48 -11.80 6.55
C ASP A 109 -1.56 -11.29 7.66
N LEU A 110 -0.42 -11.95 7.90
CA LEU A 110 0.62 -11.42 8.80
C LEU A 110 1.18 -10.07 8.31
N VAL A 111 1.50 -9.94 7.01
CA VAL A 111 1.96 -8.66 6.45
C VAL A 111 0.93 -7.55 6.63
N LYS A 112 -0.35 -7.84 6.35
CA LYS A 112 -1.46 -6.89 6.53
C LYS A 112 -1.65 -6.52 8.00
N LEU A 113 -1.52 -7.50 8.90
CA LEU A 113 -1.57 -7.29 10.33
C LEU A 113 -0.45 -6.36 10.80
N LEU A 114 0.79 -6.63 10.40
CA LEU A 114 1.95 -5.79 10.75
C LEU A 114 1.73 -4.35 10.26
N LEU A 115 1.27 -4.17 9.02
CA LEU A 115 0.95 -2.84 8.50
C LEU A 115 -0.15 -2.15 9.32
N PHE A 116 -1.18 -2.89 9.72
CA PHE A 116 -2.28 -2.36 10.53
C PHE A 116 -1.81 -1.92 11.92
N LEU A 117 -1.03 -2.76 12.61
CA LEU A 117 -0.49 -2.43 13.93
C LEU A 117 0.45 -1.23 13.85
N GLU A 118 1.24 -1.10 12.79
CA GLU A 118 2.11 0.05 12.59
C GLU A 118 1.34 1.34 12.29
N VAL A 119 0.26 1.25 11.53
CA VAL A 119 -0.67 2.38 11.30
C VAL A 119 -1.32 2.80 12.61
N LEU A 120 -1.79 1.84 13.41
CA LEU A 120 -2.39 2.10 14.71
C LEU A 120 -1.38 2.72 15.68
N THR A 121 -0.16 2.20 15.73
CA THR A 121 0.96 2.78 16.49
C THR A 121 1.20 4.23 16.10
N SER A 122 1.31 4.51 14.80
CA SER A 122 1.58 5.86 14.31
C SER A 122 0.51 6.86 14.74
N LEU A 123 -0.77 6.46 14.71
CA LEU A 123 -1.86 7.30 15.21
C LEU A 123 -1.77 7.50 16.72
N LEU A 124 -1.47 6.44 17.48
CA LEU A 124 -1.31 6.52 18.93
C LEU A 124 -0.10 7.32 19.38
N GLU A 125 0.94 7.43 18.55
CA GLU A 125 2.14 8.23 18.84
C GLU A 125 1.95 9.72 18.48
N GLN A 126 1.03 10.03 17.56
CA GLN A 126 0.70 11.41 17.17
C GLN A 126 -0.10 12.19 18.22
N GLY A 127 -0.54 11.55 19.30
CA GLY A 127 -1.20 12.21 20.43
C GLY A 127 -1.26 11.32 21.66
N ALA A 128 -1.89 11.75 22.74
CA ALA A 128 -2.18 10.89 23.90
C ALA A 128 -3.37 9.95 23.63
N GLY A 129 -3.43 9.38 22.42
CA GLY A 129 -4.57 8.63 21.95
C GLY A 129 -4.84 7.39 22.79
N ARG A 130 -6.11 7.11 23.08
CA ARG A 130 -6.61 5.85 23.66
C ARG A 130 -7.28 5.02 22.59
N VAL A 131 -7.22 3.70 22.73
CA VAL A 131 -7.99 2.80 21.85
C VAL A 131 -9.26 2.33 22.55
N SER A 132 -10.38 2.49 21.87
CA SER A 132 -11.66 1.87 22.21
C SER A 132 -12.05 0.83 21.15
N LEU A 133 -12.74 -0.21 21.58
CA LEU A 133 -13.38 -1.16 20.66
C LEU A 133 -14.78 -0.64 20.33
N PRO A 134 -15.22 -0.70 19.06
CA PRO A 134 -16.51 -0.14 18.69
C PRO A 134 -17.66 -0.89 19.39
N GLY A 135 -18.48 -0.13 20.14
CA GLY A 135 -19.58 -0.67 20.94
C GLY A 135 -19.19 -1.21 22.33
N ALA A 136 -17.91 -1.12 22.71
CA ALA A 136 -17.42 -1.45 24.04
C ALA A 136 -16.61 -0.27 24.62
N GLY A 137 -16.23 -0.37 25.89
CA GLY A 137 -15.32 0.60 26.51
C GLY A 137 -13.87 0.45 26.00
N TYR A 138 -12.92 0.83 26.86
CA TYR A 138 -11.49 0.68 26.56
C TYR A 138 -11.11 -0.78 26.30
N ALA A 139 -10.22 -0.98 25.33
CA ALA A 139 -9.71 -2.29 24.95
C ALA A 139 -8.58 -2.71 25.90
N ASP A 140 -8.65 -3.88 26.51
CA ASP A 140 -7.51 -4.52 27.19
C ASP A 140 -6.76 -5.49 26.26
N LYS A 141 -7.43 -5.96 25.21
CA LYS A 141 -6.89 -6.73 24.07
C LYS A 141 -7.55 -6.29 22.77
N LEU A 142 -6.85 -6.49 21.66
CA LEU A 142 -7.43 -6.32 20.32
C LEU A 142 -7.80 -7.69 19.75
N VAL A 143 -9.08 -7.94 19.46
CA VAL A 143 -9.52 -9.19 18.83
C VAL A 143 -9.75 -8.98 17.35
N LEU A 144 -8.98 -9.67 16.53
CA LEU A 144 -9.06 -9.63 15.08
C LEU A 144 -9.92 -10.77 14.58
N THR A 145 -11.00 -10.40 13.92
CA THR A 145 -11.96 -11.32 13.33
C THR A 145 -11.65 -11.58 11.86
N LYS A 146 -11.89 -12.81 11.39
CA LYS A 146 -11.73 -13.16 9.97
C LYS A 146 -12.42 -12.14 9.03
N PRO A 147 -11.76 -11.70 7.96
CA PRO A 147 -12.41 -10.94 6.89
C PRO A 147 -13.53 -11.78 6.28
N SER A 148 -14.75 -11.25 6.22
CA SER A 148 -15.86 -11.88 5.52
C SER A 148 -16.47 -10.92 4.52
N VAL A 149 -16.74 -11.44 3.32
CA VAL A 149 -17.43 -10.74 2.23
C VAL A 149 -18.92 -11.07 2.17
N GLU A 150 -19.40 -11.91 3.09
CA GLU A 150 -20.82 -12.26 3.15
C GLU A 150 -21.66 -11.03 3.47
N ARG A 151 -22.78 -10.85 2.77
CA ARG A 151 -23.71 -9.72 2.98
C ARG A 151 -24.93 -10.08 3.80
N ALA A 152 -25.00 -11.32 4.26
CA ALA A 152 -26.07 -11.80 5.12
C ALA A 152 -25.53 -12.85 6.08
N SER A 153 -26.06 -12.86 7.31
CA SER A 153 -25.71 -13.85 8.32
C SER A 153 -26.94 -14.38 9.03
N ARG A 154 -26.82 -15.56 9.64
CA ARG A 154 -27.90 -16.16 10.45
C ARG A 154 -28.07 -15.45 11.79
N SER A 155 -27.00 -14.89 12.36
CA SER A 155 -27.03 -14.16 13.63
C SER A 155 -26.68 -12.68 13.45
N LEU A 156 -27.12 -11.85 14.40
CA LEU A 156 -26.81 -10.42 14.40
C LEU A 156 -25.33 -10.20 14.72
N GLU A 157 -24.76 -11.00 15.62
CA GLU A 157 -23.36 -10.95 16.05
C GLU A 157 -22.44 -11.16 14.85
N ALA A 158 -22.67 -12.22 14.07
CA ALA A 158 -21.86 -12.46 12.87
C ALA A 158 -22.12 -11.40 11.78
N ALA A 159 -23.32 -10.81 11.71
CA ALA A 159 -23.57 -9.67 10.83
C ALA A 159 -22.79 -8.42 11.27
N LEU A 160 -22.68 -8.16 12.57
CA LEU A 160 -21.88 -7.08 13.14
C LEU A 160 -20.40 -7.33 12.89
N ASP A 161 -19.88 -8.54 13.15
CA ASP A 161 -18.49 -8.90 12.91
C ASP A 161 -18.05 -8.62 11.47
N ILE A 162 -18.93 -8.73 10.49
CA ILE A 162 -18.60 -8.44 9.09
C ILE A 162 -18.28 -6.95 8.86
N VAL A 163 -19.00 -6.03 9.50
CA VAL A 163 -18.97 -4.59 9.16
C VAL A 163 -18.40 -3.69 10.24
N MET A 164 -18.32 -4.19 11.48
CA MET A 164 -17.80 -3.43 12.60
C MET A 164 -16.33 -3.06 12.36
N PRO A 165 -15.93 -1.83 12.71
CA PRO A 165 -14.54 -1.43 12.68
C PRO A 165 -13.69 -2.28 13.63
N THR A 166 -12.38 -2.25 13.39
CA THR A 166 -11.42 -3.01 14.18
C THR A 166 -10.99 -2.24 15.41
N ALA A 167 -10.82 -0.92 15.29
CA ALA A 167 -10.40 -0.06 16.40
C ALA A 167 -10.90 1.37 16.21
N VAL A 168 -11.08 2.09 17.31
CA VAL A 168 -11.28 3.54 17.32
C VAL A 168 -10.17 4.15 18.17
N VAL A 169 -9.45 5.13 17.61
CA VAL A 169 -8.44 5.90 18.33
C VAL A 169 -9.06 7.25 18.69
N GLU A 170 -9.12 7.53 19.98
CA GLU A 170 -9.64 8.78 20.55
C GLU A 170 -8.47 9.61 21.06
N PHE A 171 -8.40 10.87 20.65
CA PHE A 171 -7.38 11.83 21.07
C PHE A 171 -7.95 12.76 22.14
N ASP A 172 -7.07 13.31 22.97
CA ASP A 172 -7.45 14.25 24.04
C ASP A 172 -8.13 15.53 23.54
N ASP A 173 -7.91 15.90 22.27
CA ASP A 173 -8.52 17.08 21.63
C ASP A 173 -9.84 16.76 20.90
N GLU A 174 -10.56 15.75 21.40
CA GLU A 174 -11.85 15.27 20.90
C GLU A 174 -11.83 14.75 19.45
N ARG A 175 -10.64 14.64 18.83
CA ARG A 175 -10.51 13.96 17.54
C ARG A 175 -10.63 12.46 17.75
N SER A 176 -11.33 11.81 16.83
CA SER A 176 -11.41 10.36 16.78
C SER A 176 -11.20 9.86 15.37
N TYR A 177 -10.54 8.71 15.27
CA TYR A 177 -10.31 8.01 14.02
C TYR A 177 -10.72 6.56 14.16
N THR A 178 -11.60 6.14 13.27
CA THR A 178 -12.04 4.76 13.16
C THR A 178 -11.19 4.04 12.11
N LEU A 179 -10.70 2.85 12.46
CA LEU A 179 -9.90 2.00 11.61
C LEU A 179 -10.61 0.67 11.32
N TRP A 180 -10.47 0.22 10.07
CA TRP A 180 -10.93 -1.10 9.62
C TRP A 180 -9.75 -1.88 9.07
N LEU A 181 -9.57 -3.13 9.53
CA LEU A 181 -8.67 -4.12 8.96
C LEU A 181 -9.49 -5.12 8.14
N GLU A 182 -9.29 -5.12 6.82
CA GLU A 182 -9.93 -6.06 5.88
C GLU A 182 -11.45 -6.17 6.03
N LYS A 183 -12.11 -5.03 6.29
CA LYS A 183 -13.57 -4.94 6.35
C LYS A 183 -14.14 -4.23 5.12
N PRO A 184 -15.35 -4.60 4.67
CA PRO A 184 -16.06 -3.84 3.66
C PRO A 184 -16.27 -2.40 4.13
N ILE A 185 -16.16 -1.47 3.19
CA ILE A 185 -16.43 -0.04 3.41
C ILE A 185 -17.61 0.36 2.53
N PRO A 186 -18.58 1.15 3.05
CA PRO A 186 -19.74 1.56 2.27
C PRO A 186 -19.34 2.18 0.93
N LYS A 187 -19.98 1.73 -0.15
CA LYS A 187 -19.77 2.21 -1.53
C LYS A 187 -18.35 2.00 -2.10
N LEU A 188 -17.45 1.29 -1.42
CA LEU A 188 -16.24 0.76 -2.03
C LEU A 188 -16.54 -0.61 -2.68
N SER A 189 -16.04 -0.80 -3.89
CA SER A 189 -16.26 -2.02 -4.69
C SER A 189 -15.28 -3.16 -4.38
N PHE A 190 -14.34 -2.93 -3.47
CA PHE A 190 -13.36 -3.91 -2.99
C PHE A 190 -13.17 -3.75 -1.48
N VAL A 191 -12.58 -4.77 -0.85
CA VAL A 191 -12.21 -4.75 0.58
C VAL A 191 -10.77 -4.22 0.70
N PRO A 192 -10.57 -3.03 1.29
CA PRO A 192 -9.23 -2.50 1.49
C PRO A 192 -8.49 -3.28 2.59
N THR A 193 -7.16 -3.20 2.60
CA THR A 193 -6.39 -3.77 3.71
C THR A 193 -6.63 -2.96 4.97
N ILE A 194 -6.52 -1.63 4.86
CA ILE A 194 -6.80 -0.70 5.96
C ILE A 194 -7.64 0.43 5.40
N ALA A 195 -8.67 0.82 6.14
CA ALA A 195 -9.37 2.08 5.91
C ALA A 195 -9.39 2.88 7.21
N ILE A 196 -9.29 4.21 7.08
CA ILE A 196 -9.31 5.13 8.21
C ILE A 196 -10.31 6.23 7.91
N ALA A 197 -11.25 6.48 8.83
CA ALA A 197 -12.22 7.56 8.74
C ALA A 197 -12.21 8.40 10.01
N ARG A 198 -12.61 9.66 9.90
CA ARG A 198 -12.74 10.56 11.06
C ARG A 198 -14.09 10.36 11.74
N GLY A 199 -14.07 10.23 13.06
CA GLY A 199 -15.23 10.05 13.93
C GLY A 199 -15.14 8.79 14.78
N SER A 200 -16.03 8.71 15.78
CA SER A 200 -16.26 7.54 16.63
C SER A 200 -17.40 6.71 16.06
N ILE A 201 -17.52 5.47 16.52
CA ILE A 201 -18.53 4.53 16.02
C ILE A 201 -19.51 4.18 17.11
N ASP A 202 -20.79 4.31 16.77
CA ASP A 202 -21.91 3.96 17.64
C ASP A 202 -22.76 2.87 16.99
N VAL A 203 -23.21 1.92 17.81
CA VAL A 203 -24.18 0.91 17.41
C VAL A 203 -25.55 1.32 17.95
N GLN A 204 -26.44 1.73 17.04
CA GLN A 204 -27.80 2.17 17.37
C GLN A 204 -28.78 1.04 17.08
N ARG A 205 -29.45 0.54 18.12
CA ARG A 205 -30.56 -0.41 17.98
C ARG A 205 -31.87 0.36 17.88
N THR A 206 -32.62 0.13 16.81
CA THR A 206 -33.96 0.69 16.59
C THR A 206 -34.97 -0.45 16.49
N GLY A 207 -36.27 -0.13 16.55
CA GLY A 207 -37.32 -1.14 16.35
C GLY A 207 -37.27 -1.83 14.98
N GLU A 208 -36.61 -1.22 14.00
CA GLU A 208 -36.48 -1.71 12.63
C GLU A 208 -35.18 -2.50 12.37
N GLY A 209 -34.22 -2.49 13.30
CA GLY A 209 -32.95 -3.19 13.14
C GLY A 209 -31.78 -2.57 13.90
N THR A 210 -30.56 -2.79 13.41
CA THR A 210 -29.33 -2.24 14.00
C THR A 210 -28.61 -1.38 12.97
N SER A 211 -28.24 -0.16 13.35
CA SER A 211 -27.47 0.76 12.52
C SER A 211 -26.08 0.96 13.11
N ILE A 212 -25.06 0.92 12.26
CA ILE A 212 -23.70 1.32 12.60
C ILE A 212 -23.50 2.73 12.09
N VAL A 213 -23.20 3.64 13.01
CA VAL A 213 -23.15 5.07 12.77
C VAL A 213 -21.75 5.59 13.06
N ILE A 214 -21.24 6.46 12.20
CA ILE A 214 -20.05 7.25 12.50
C ILE A 214 -20.45 8.65 12.97
N SER A 215 -20.02 9.00 14.17
CA SER A 215 -20.35 10.22 14.87
C SER A 215 -19.13 11.15 14.89
N HIS A 216 -19.31 12.41 14.51
CA HIS A 216 -18.25 13.42 14.60
C HIS A 216 -18.87 14.81 14.64
N ARG A 217 -18.46 15.62 15.63
CA ARG A 217 -18.96 16.98 15.89
C ARG A 217 -20.50 17.05 15.93
N GLY A 218 -21.13 16.11 16.66
CA GLY A 218 -22.59 16.03 16.82
C GLY A 218 -23.37 15.59 15.58
N GLN A 219 -22.69 15.26 14.47
CA GLN A 219 -23.33 14.78 13.26
C GLN A 219 -23.11 13.27 13.09
N ASN A 220 -24.23 12.57 12.91
CA ASN A 220 -24.30 11.12 12.81
C ASN A 220 -24.52 10.71 11.35
N GLN A 221 -23.67 9.83 10.83
CA GLN A 221 -23.82 9.26 9.49
C GLN A 221 -23.96 7.74 9.59
N VAL A 222 -25.04 7.19 9.04
CA VAL A 222 -25.24 5.74 8.97
C VAL A 222 -24.28 5.13 7.94
N LEU A 223 -23.36 4.29 8.41
CA LEU A 223 -22.45 3.52 7.58
C LEU A 223 -23.08 2.23 7.09
N TRP A 224 -23.77 1.51 7.99
CA TRP A 224 -24.39 0.22 7.69
C TRP A 224 -25.73 0.11 8.40
N LYS A 225 -26.69 -0.54 7.73
CA LYS A 225 -27.95 -0.98 8.33
C LYS A 225 -28.02 -2.50 8.29
N ILE A 226 -28.33 -3.11 9.42
CA ILE A 226 -28.52 -4.56 9.57
C ILE A 226 -29.98 -4.78 9.93
N VAL A 227 -30.71 -5.42 9.02
CA VAL A 227 -32.15 -5.66 9.16
C VAL A 227 -32.43 -7.15 9.08
N ARG A 228 -33.31 -7.64 9.96
CA ARG A 228 -33.75 -9.03 9.89
C ARG A 228 -34.75 -9.20 8.73
N ALA A 229 -34.38 -10.06 7.78
CA ALA A 229 -35.21 -10.45 6.64
C ALA A 229 -35.45 -11.97 6.70
N GLY A 230 -36.56 -12.37 7.33
CA GLY A 230 -36.85 -13.77 7.60
C GLY A 230 -35.86 -14.40 8.58
N ARG A 231 -35.14 -15.44 8.14
CA ARG A 231 -34.14 -16.17 8.93
C ARG A 231 -32.73 -15.57 8.89
N LEU A 232 -32.53 -14.49 8.12
CA LEU A 232 -31.21 -13.89 7.91
C LEU A 232 -31.21 -12.42 8.34
N HIS A 233 -30.06 -11.94 8.79
CA HIS A 233 -29.75 -10.53 8.95
C HIS A 233 -29.06 -10.05 7.67
N ARG A 234 -29.66 -9.07 6.99
CA ARG A 234 -29.12 -8.48 5.76
C ARG A 234 -28.40 -7.19 6.06
N ILE A 235 -27.21 -7.04 5.49
CA ILE A 235 -26.34 -5.88 5.64
C ILE A 235 -26.50 -4.97 4.43
N SER A 236 -26.90 -3.72 4.67
CA SER A 236 -27.11 -2.71 3.63
C SER A 236 -26.14 -1.54 3.81
N PRO A 237 -25.38 -1.15 2.76
CA PRO A 237 -24.45 -0.03 2.86
C PRO A 237 -25.19 1.30 2.91
N GLY A 238 -24.74 2.18 3.80
CA GLY A 238 -25.10 3.59 3.85
C GLY A 238 -24.11 4.44 3.05
N ALA A 239 -23.67 5.55 3.65
CA ALA A 239 -22.71 6.47 3.04
C ALA A 239 -21.50 6.67 3.94
N ILE A 240 -20.34 6.97 3.34
CA ILE A 240 -19.13 7.36 4.06
C ILE A 240 -18.55 8.62 3.42
N HIS A 241 -18.69 9.76 4.10
CA HIS A 241 -18.14 11.04 3.63
C HIS A 241 -16.86 11.44 4.39
N ARG A 242 -16.51 10.68 5.43
CA ARG A 242 -15.42 10.99 6.37
C ARG A 242 -14.21 10.08 6.22
N LEU A 243 -14.10 9.35 5.11
CA LEU A 243 -12.93 8.54 4.80
C LEU A 243 -11.71 9.46 4.59
N LYS A 244 -10.61 9.16 5.28
CA LYS A 244 -9.36 9.94 5.28
C LYS A 244 -8.21 9.19 4.60
N CYS A 245 -8.23 7.85 4.65
CA CYS A 245 -7.16 7.04 4.11
C CYS A 245 -7.65 5.62 3.75
N VAL A 246 -7.06 5.04 2.70
CA VAL A 246 -7.24 3.64 2.32
C VAL A 246 -5.88 3.06 1.93
N ILE A 247 -5.36 2.12 2.71
CA ILE A 247 -4.13 1.39 2.40
C ILE A 247 -4.55 0.00 1.89
N HIS A 248 -3.91 -0.48 0.83
CA HIS A 248 -4.28 -1.77 0.26
C HIS A 248 -3.09 -2.54 -0.30
N ALA A 249 -2.67 -3.56 0.44
CA ALA A 249 -1.68 -4.54 -0.01
C ALA A 249 -2.28 -5.36 -1.16
N VAL A 250 -1.51 -5.53 -2.25
CA VAL A 250 -1.98 -6.18 -3.49
C VAL A 250 -0.93 -7.15 -3.99
N LYS A 251 -1.34 -8.35 -4.38
CA LYS A 251 -0.40 -9.40 -4.76
C LYS A 251 0.25 -9.13 -6.12
N SER A 252 -0.33 -8.25 -6.94
CA SER A 252 0.20 -7.92 -8.28
C SER A 252 0.07 -6.45 -8.70
N SER A 253 0.88 -6.06 -9.70
CA SER A 253 0.79 -4.73 -10.34
C SER A 253 -0.54 -4.52 -11.08
N GLY A 254 -1.16 -5.60 -11.59
CA GLY A 254 -2.46 -5.55 -12.27
C GLY A 254 -3.59 -5.22 -11.29
N GLU A 255 -3.57 -5.85 -10.11
CA GLU A 255 -4.48 -5.54 -9.00
C GLU A 255 -4.33 -4.09 -8.55
N SER A 256 -3.10 -3.61 -8.35
CA SER A 256 -2.84 -2.20 -8.02
C SER A 256 -3.54 -1.24 -8.99
N LYS A 257 -3.34 -1.42 -10.31
CA LYS A 257 -3.99 -0.58 -11.34
C LYS A 257 -5.51 -0.70 -11.31
N ARG A 258 -6.05 -1.90 -11.04
CA ARG A 258 -7.50 -2.12 -10.91
C ARG A 258 -8.06 -1.38 -9.69
N CYS A 259 -7.43 -1.50 -8.53
CA CYS A 259 -7.87 -0.85 -7.30
C CYS A 259 -7.85 0.67 -7.42
N VAL A 260 -6.78 1.24 -8.00
CA VAL A 260 -6.72 2.69 -8.28
C VAL A 260 -7.85 3.15 -9.19
N ARG A 261 -8.18 2.39 -10.24
CA ARG A 261 -9.33 2.72 -11.12
C ARG A 261 -10.67 2.65 -10.37
N LEU A 262 -10.88 1.59 -9.59
CA LEU A 262 -12.11 1.39 -8.81
C LEU A 262 -12.31 2.50 -7.77
N LEU A 263 -11.23 2.97 -7.15
CA LEU A 263 -11.25 4.08 -6.22
C LEU A 263 -11.57 5.41 -6.89
N LYS A 264 -11.02 5.68 -8.08
CA LYS A 264 -11.34 6.90 -8.85
C LYS A 264 -12.81 6.98 -9.24
N SER A 265 -13.45 5.83 -9.45
CA SER A 265 -14.89 5.73 -9.72
C SER A 265 -15.76 5.70 -8.47
N ALA A 266 -15.18 5.63 -7.28
CA ALA A 266 -15.95 5.58 -6.05
C ALA A 266 -16.58 6.96 -5.76
N PRO A 267 -17.82 7.03 -5.24
CA PRO A 267 -18.49 8.27 -4.86
C PRO A 267 -17.94 8.80 -3.52
N ILE A 268 -16.62 8.86 -3.42
CA ILE A 268 -15.83 9.29 -2.26
C ILE A 268 -14.89 10.36 -2.81
N SER A 269 -14.81 11.51 -2.14
CA SER A 269 -13.94 12.62 -2.57
C SER A 269 -12.53 12.09 -2.88
N THR A 270 -12.14 12.16 -4.15
CA THR A 270 -10.91 11.57 -4.71
C THR A 270 -9.63 12.24 -4.20
N GLU A 271 -9.76 13.38 -3.54
CA GLU A 271 -8.67 14.15 -2.93
C GLU A 271 -8.21 13.56 -1.57
N ARG A 272 -8.85 12.49 -1.08
CA ARG A 272 -8.67 12.02 0.31
C ARG A 272 -8.21 10.58 0.47
N TYR A 273 -7.62 9.96 -0.55
CA TYR A 273 -7.08 8.61 -0.38
C TYR A 273 -5.78 8.41 -1.16
N ARG A 274 -4.81 7.69 -0.56
CA ARG A 274 -3.58 7.25 -1.24
C ARG A 274 -3.47 5.73 -1.11
N VAL A 275 -3.27 5.06 -2.24
CA VAL A 275 -3.11 3.59 -2.30
C VAL A 275 -1.63 3.23 -2.26
N ILE A 276 -1.22 2.47 -1.26
CA ILE A 276 0.11 1.87 -1.20
C ILE A 276 -0.02 0.40 -1.59
N ALA A 277 0.50 0.05 -2.76
CA ALA A 277 0.45 -1.31 -3.31
C ALA A 277 1.74 -2.07 -2.97
N ILE A 278 1.60 -3.18 -2.24
CA ILE A 278 2.73 -3.97 -1.72
C ILE A 278 2.78 -5.30 -2.45
N LYS A 279 3.76 -5.47 -3.36
CA LYS A 279 3.89 -6.69 -4.18
C LYS A 279 4.71 -7.74 -3.42
N GLU A 280 4.61 -9.00 -3.85
CA GLU A 280 5.34 -10.11 -3.21
C GLU A 280 6.86 -9.91 -3.22
N ARG A 281 7.41 -9.42 -4.33
CA ARG A 281 8.84 -9.08 -4.41
C ARG A 281 9.27 -8.01 -3.40
N ASP A 282 8.34 -7.17 -2.97
CA ASP A 282 8.63 -6.08 -2.05
C ASP A 282 8.72 -6.58 -0.59
N LEU A 283 8.44 -7.87 -0.31
CA LEU A 283 8.61 -8.47 1.03
C LEU A 283 10.04 -8.33 1.56
N VAL A 284 11.05 -8.42 0.70
CA VAL A 284 12.47 -8.17 1.06
C VAL A 284 12.71 -6.74 1.56
N ARG A 285 11.76 -5.84 1.30
CA ARG A 285 11.78 -4.43 1.69
C ARG A 285 10.63 -4.08 2.63
N LEU A 286 10.01 -5.06 3.31
CA LEU A 286 8.84 -4.84 4.17
C LEU A 286 9.07 -3.72 5.20
N LYS A 287 10.24 -3.67 5.83
CA LYS A 287 10.60 -2.60 6.78
C LYS A 287 10.59 -1.21 6.13
N LYS A 288 11.07 -1.09 4.89
CA LYS A 288 11.02 0.17 4.14
C LYS A 288 9.58 0.55 3.83
N ILE A 289 8.75 -0.39 3.40
CA ILE A 289 7.33 -0.16 3.11
C ILE A 289 6.58 0.34 4.35
N ILE A 290 6.83 -0.29 5.49
CA ILE A 290 6.29 0.17 6.78
C ILE A 290 6.74 1.61 7.06
N GLY A 291 8.03 1.92 6.85
CA GLY A 291 8.54 3.29 6.96
C GLY A 291 7.87 4.28 6.00
N ASP A 292 7.65 3.89 4.74
CA ASP A 292 6.96 4.72 3.75
C ASP A 292 5.50 4.98 4.16
N VAL A 293 4.80 3.98 4.72
CA VAL A 293 3.46 4.14 5.30
C VAL A 293 3.50 5.12 6.47
N LYS A 294 4.47 5.00 7.39
CA LYS A 294 4.62 5.92 8.54
C LYS A 294 4.81 7.36 8.08
N ASN A 295 5.75 7.59 7.17
CA ASN A 295 6.03 8.91 6.62
C ASN A 295 4.78 9.49 5.95
N PHE A 296 4.05 8.67 5.20
CA PHE A 296 2.79 9.07 4.60
C PHE A 296 1.72 9.44 5.64
N LEU A 297 1.56 8.66 6.72
CA LEU A 297 0.63 9.00 7.80
C LEU A 297 1.04 10.29 8.53
N ALA A 298 2.34 10.63 8.58
CA ALA A 298 2.81 11.90 9.13
C ALA A 298 2.53 13.09 8.18
N GLU A 299 2.54 12.87 6.86
CA GLU A 299 2.16 13.89 5.86
C GLU A 299 0.66 14.19 5.84
N LEU A 300 -0.18 13.22 6.22
CA LEU A 300 -1.61 13.44 6.37
C LEU A 300 -1.81 14.46 7.50
N LYS A 301 -2.13 15.71 7.14
CA LYS A 301 -2.63 16.68 8.10
C LYS A 301 -3.94 16.14 8.66
N TRP A 302 -3.88 15.58 9.87
CA TRP A 302 -5.01 15.04 10.60
C TRP A 302 -5.86 16.19 11.18
N ASP A 303 -6.29 17.11 10.32
CA ASP A 303 -7.19 18.21 10.65
C ASP A 303 -8.57 17.69 11.05
#